data_AF-A0A380AFL1-F1
#
_entry.id   AF-A0A380AFL1-F1
#
_cell.length_a   1.000
_cell.length_b   1.000
_cell.length_c   1.000
_cell.angle_alpha   90.00
_cell.angle_beta   90.00
_cell.angle_gamma   90.00
#
_symmetry.space_group_name_H-M   'P 1'
#
loop_
_entity.id
_entity.type
_entity.pdbx_description
1 polymer ?
#
loop_
_entity_poly.entity_id
_entity_poly.type
_entity_poly.pdbx_seq_one_letter_code
_entity_poly.pdbx_strand_id
1 'polypeptide(L)'
;MLRVRQTNAAFTGKLTLRLLNDDSKTEAEFSVGASWVEAQVNAVSVPFIDTPYGQGEPALEFEYPDTAKALPVYRRGENEAAFFARWDERDAEFALVDAEYAVLLVPKISKPALKSLGDAKNIDGLIAYYDRIFTFYNALTGVSFEAEHESDRNIRNRYFMKADKHGAGAAYYGGRWTAETSTRSAVSG
;
A
#
# COMPACT_ATOMS: atom_id res chain seq x y z
N MET A 1 10.03 -11.91 -14.67
CA MET A 1 9.16 -12.86 -13.93
C MET A 1 9.42 -12.66 -12.45
N LEU A 2 8.37 -12.59 -11.62
CA LEU A 2 8.50 -12.70 -10.16
C LEU A 2 8.09 -14.12 -9.76
N ARG A 3 8.87 -14.81 -8.94
CA ARG A 3 8.48 -16.10 -8.37
C ARG A 3 8.23 -15.92 -6.89
N VAL A 4 7.17 -16.52 -6.36
CA VAL A 4 6.84 -16.44 -4.94
C VAL A 4 6.31 -17.79 -4.45
N ARG A 5 6.65 -18.15 -3.21
CA ARG A 5 6.02 -19.25 -2.48
C ARG A 5 5.90 -18.93 -1.00
N GLN A 6 4.98 -19.61 -0.35
CA GLN A 6 4.86 -19.64 1.10
C GLN A 6 5.71 -20.81 1.64
N THR A 7 6.46 -20.60 2.72
CA THR A 7 7.44 -21.57 3.23
C THR A 7 7.18 -22.07 4.64
N ASN A 8 6.33 -21.42 5.42
CA ASN A 8 5.97 -21.90 6.76
C ASN A 8 4.99 -23.08 6.66
N ALA A 9 5.48 -24.29 6.91
CA ALA A 9 4.69 -25.54 6.85
C ALA A 9 3.50 -25.59 7.84
N ALA A 10 3.52 -24.80 8.92
CA ALA A 10 2.41 -24.74 9.87
C ALA A 10 1.23 -23.89 9.36
N PHE A 11 1.46 -23.05 8.35
CA PHE A 11 0.45 -22.21 7.74
C PHE A 11 -0.19 -22.95 6.57
N THR A 12 -1.49 -23.24 6.68
CA THR A 12 -2.25 -24.02 5.69
C THR A 12 -3.14 -23.16 4.78
N GLY A 13 -3.21 -21.86 5.05
CA GLY A 13 -3.95 -20.90 4.24
C GLY A 13 -3.32 -20.67 2.87
N LYS A 14 -4.07 -19.98 2.00
CA LYS A 14 -3.54 -19.40 0.76
C LYS A 14 -3.39 -17.88 0.95
N LEU A 15 -2.32 -17.34 0.41
CA LEU A 15 -2.09 -15.90 0.36
C LEU A 15 -2.49 -15.36 -1.02
N THR A 16 -2.76 -14.08 -1.11
CA THR A 16 -2.97 -13.40 -2.40
C THR A 16 -1.80 -12.46 -2.65
N LEU A 17 -1.02 -12.74 -3.68
CA LEU A 17 -0.07 -11.77 -4.25
C LEU A 17 -0.84 -10.84 -5.18
N ARG A 18 -0.68 -9.54 -4.97
CA ARG A 18 -1.18 -8.48 -5.85
C ARG A 18 -0.03 -7.74 -6.49
N LEU A 19 -0.07 -7.56 -7.80
CA LEU A 19 0.80 -6.66 -8.53
C LEU A 19 0.04 -5.35 -8.75
N LEU A 20 0.19 -4.39 -7.83
CA LEU A 20 -0.56 -3.13 -7.83
C LEU A 20 0.23 -2.00 -8.51
N ASN A 21 -0.48 -1.08 -9.15
CA ASN A 21 0.09 0.11 -9.80
C ASN A 21 -0.96 1.24 -9.86
N ASP A 22 -0.78 2.22 -10.75
CA ASP A 22 -1.68 3.36 -10.93
C ASP A 22 -2.81 3.12 -11.95
N ASP A 23 -3.05 1.87 -12.39
CA ASP A 23 -4.05 1.51 -13.39
C ASP A 23 -4.58 0.08 -13.18
N SER A 24 -5.77 -0.03 -12.58
CA SER A 24 -6.40 -1.32 -12.23
C SER A 24 -6.57 -2.29 -13.40
N LYS A 25 -6.61 -1.80 -14.65
CA LYS A 25 -6.70 -2.67 -15.84
C LYS A 25 -5.41 -3.42 -16.17
N THR A 26 -4.30 -3.01 -15.56
CA THR A 26 -2.97 -3.60 -15.80
C THR A 26 -2.42 -4.35 -14.59
N GLU A 27 -3.17 -4.34 -13.49
CA GLU A 27 -2.85 -5.08 -12.27
C GLU A 27 -3.17 -6.57 -12.44
N ALA A 28 -2.54 -7.39 -11.59
CA ALA A 28 -2.77 -8.83 -11.57
C ALA A 28 -2.79 -9.37 -10.15
N GLU A 29 -3.50 -10.47 -9.93
CA GLU A 29 -3.52 -11.19 -8.66
C GLU A 29 -3.22 -12.68 -8.85
N PHE A 30 -2.54 -13.27 -7.88
CA PHE A 30 -2.11 -14.66 -7.90
C PHE A 30 -2.34 -15.30 -6.53
N SER A 31 -2.85 -16.53 -6.53
CA SER A 31 -2.97 -17.34 -5.31
C SER A 31 -1.62 -17.99 -4.99
N VAL A 32 -1.09 -17.74 -3.79
CA VAL A 32 0.21 -18.23 -3.34
C VAL A 32 0.02 -19.28 -2.23
N GLY A 33 0.71 -20.41 -2.38
CA GLY A 33 0.78 -21.49 -1.40
C GLY A 33 2.21 -22.05 -1.32
N ALA A 34 2.36 -23.30 -0.90
CA ALA A 34 3.68 -23.92 -0.71
C ALA A 34 4.50 -24.11 -2.01
N SER A 35 3.82 -24.22 -3.16
CA SER A 35 4.46 -24.36 -4.47
C SER A 35 4.85 -23.00 -5.04
N TRP A 36 5.92 -22.98 -5.83
CA TRP A 36 6.32 -21.79 -6.59
C TRP A 36 5.23 -21.34 -7.55
N VAL A 37 4.89 -20.06 -7.46
CA VAL A 37 4.00 -19.35 -8.38
C VAL A 37 4.84 -18.41 -9.22
N GLU A 38 4.71 -18.51 -10.53
CA GLU A 38 5.36 -17.61 -11.47
C GLU A 38 4.40 -16.48 -11.85
N ALA A 39 4.62 -15.31 -11.26
CA ALA A 39 3.85 -14.12 -11.49
C ALA A 39 4.41 -13.36 -12.70
N GLN A 40 3.67 -13.39 -13.80
CA GLN A 40 4.00 -12.63 -14.99
C GLN A 40 3.75 -11.13 -14.73
N VAL A 41 4.79 -10.31 -14.86
CA VAL A 41 4.74 -8.85 -14.68
C VAL A 41 4.56 -8.22 -16.05
N ASN A 42 3.32 -7.89 -16.42
CA ASN A 42 2.96 -7.35 -17.74
C ASN A 42 2.97 -5.80 -17.79
N ALA A 43 2.96 -5.16 -16.62
CA ALA A 43 3.10 -3.73 -16.44
C ALA A 43 3.99 -3.45 -15.23
N VAL A 44 4.56 -2.25 -15.13
CA VAL A 44 5.34 -1.89 -13.94
C VAL A 44 4.40 -1.86 -12.75
N SER A 45 4.72 -2.66 -11.73
CA SER A 45 3.87 -2.84 -10.56
C SER A 45 4.72 -3.08 -9.31
N VAL A 46 4.11 -2.85 -8.16
CA VAL A 46 4.67 -3.16 -6.85
C VAL A 46 3.96 -4.41 -6.29
N PRO A 47 4.70 -5.45 -5.88
CA PRO A 47 4.11 -6.64 -5.29
C PRO A 47 3.68 -6.38 -3.83
N PHE A 48 2.44 -6.74 -3.51
CA PHE A 48 1.87 -6.73 -2.16
C PHE A 48 1.26 -8.10 -1.83
N ILE A 49 1.23 -8.45 -0.55
CA ILE A 49 0.62 -9.69 -0.08
C ILE A 49 -0.52 -9.34 0.86
N ASP A 50 -1.70 -9.88 0.58
CA ASP A 50 -2.83 -9.85 1.52
C ASP A 50 -2.54 -10.84 2.65
N THR A 51 -2.26 -10.33 3.85
CA THR A 51 -2.08 -11.17 5.04
C THR A 51 -3.45 -11.55 5.62
N PRO A 52 -3.78 -12.85 5.69
CA PRO A 52 -5.08 -13.29 6.18
C PRO A 52 -5.22 -13.04 7.68
N TYR A 53 -6.39 -12.58 8.11
CA TYR A 53 -6.69 -12.35 9.51
C TYR A 53 -6.79 -13.69 10.27
N GLY A 54 -6.00 -13.84 11.34
CA GLY A 54 -6.13 -14.95 12.29
C GLY A 54 -5.70 -16.35 11.81
N GLN A 55 -5.09 -16.48 10.62
CA GLN A 55 -4.76 -17.77 10.00
C GLN A 55 -3.29 -18.21 10.23
N GLY A 56 -2.65 -17.72 11.29
CA GLY A 56 -1.23 -17.98 11.61
C GLY A 56 -0.27 -16.99 10.93
N GLU A 57 1.03 -17.32 10.97
CA GLU A 57 2.12 -16.43 10.51
C GLU A 57 2.75 -16.97 9.22
N PRO A 58 2.29 -16.54 8.03
CA PRO A 58 2.91 -16.97 6.78
C PRO A 58 4.35 -16.45 6.67
N ALA A 59 5.25 -17.30 6.16
CA ALA A 59 6.57 -16.89 5.70
C ALA A 59 6.61 -16.99 4.17
N LEU A 60 7.25 -16.01 3.52
CA LEU A 60 7.35 -15.94 2.07
C LEU A 60 8.80 -16.02 1.62
N GLU A 61 9.00 -16.67 0.49
CA GLU A 61 10.23 -16.64 -0.28
C GLU A 61 9.91 -16.13 -1.69
N PHE A 62 10.77 -15.27 -2.22
CA PHE A 62 10.55 -14.62 -3.50
C PHE A 62 11.84 -14.48 -4.31
N GLU A 63 11.71 -14.60 -5.63
CA GLU A 63 12.76 -14.33 -6.61
C GLU A 63 12.24 -13.27 -7.59
N TYR A 64 12.99 -12.19 -7.78
CA TYR A 64 12.62 -11.08 -8.65
C TYR A 64 13.68 -10.90 -9.75
N PRO A 65 13.33 -10.29 -10.89
CA PRO A 65 14.30 -10.06 -11.95
C PRO A 65 15.34 -9.01 -11.50
N ASP A 66 16.55 -9.06 -12.07
CA ASP A 66 17.62 -8.07 -11.81
C ASP A 66 17.21 -6.64 -12.16
N THR A 67 16.17 -6.49 -12.98
CA THR A 67 15.58 -5.18 -13.33
C THR A 67 14.66 -4.61 -12.24
N ALA A 68 14.40 -5.35 -11.16
CA ALA A 68 13.57 -4.87 -10.06
C ALA A 68 14.28 -3.74 -9.31
N LYS A 69 13.53 -2.68 -9.02
CA LYS A 69 14.01 -1.55 -8.23
C LYS A 69 13.48 -1.68 -6.80
N ALA A 70 14.33 -1.43 -5.81
CA ALA A 70 13.85 -1.34 -4.44
C ALA A 70 12.87 -0.17 -4.31
N LEU A 71 11.69 -0.43 -3.76
CA LEU A 71 10.65 0.58 -3.56
C LEU A 71 11.11 1.60 -2.51
N PRO A 72 11.19 2.89 -2.84
CA PRO A 72 11.38 3.93 -1.83
C PRO A 72 10.18 3.94 -0.89
N VAL A 73 10.44 3.75 0.40
CA VAL A 73 9.41 3.83 1.44
C VAL A 73 9.75 5.03 2.34
N TYR A 74 8.72 5.81 2.66
CA TYR A 74 8.76 6.85 3.69
C TYR A 74 7.96 6.39 4.90
N ARG A 75 8.55 6.51 6.09
CA ARG A 75 7.86 6.32 7.37
C ARG A 75 7.90 7.59 8.20
N ARG A 76 6.93 7.76 9.10
CA ARG A 76 6.83 8.92 9.99
C ARG A 76 8.17 9.20 10.68
N GLY A 77 8.61 10.45 10.64
CA GLY A 77 9.86 10.91 11.25
C GLY A 77 11.12 10.62 10.44
N GLU A 78 11.01 10.00 9.25
CA GLU A 78 12.15 9.89 8.35
C GLU A 78 12.53 11.25 7.74
N ASN A 79 13.78 11.37 7.31
CA ASN A 79 14.24 12.57 6.62
C ASN A 79 13.66 12.61 5.19
N GLU A 80 12.75 13.55 4.95
CA GLU A 80 12.06 13.73 3.66
C GLU A 80 13.01 14.03 2.50
N ALA A 81 14.03 14.87 2.71
CA ALA A 81 15.02 15.16 1.67
C ALA A 81 15.81 13.90 1.29
N ALA A 82 16.20 13.10 2.28
CA ALA A 82 16.86 11.81 2.05
C ALA A 82 15.93 10.81 1.34
N PHE A 83 14.64 10.78 1.68
CA PHE A 83 13.65 9.94 0.98
C PHE A 83 13.53 10.33 -0.49
N PHE A 84 13.38 11.62 -0.79
CA PHE A 84 13.29 12.07 -2.19
C PHE A 84 14.59 11.85 -2.95
N ALA A 85 15.76 12.06 -2.32
CA ALA A 85 17.05 11.75 -2.92
C ALA A 85 17.18 10.25 -3.26
N ARG A 86 16.80 9.34 -2.35
CA ARG A 86 16.74 7.90 -2.63
C ARG A 86 15.80 7.57 -3.78
N TRP A 87 14.63 8.20 -3.84
CA TRP A 87 13.68 7.97 -4.92
C TRP A 87 14.21 8.52 -6.26
N ASP A 88 14.91 9.65 -6.26
CA ASP A 88 15.55 10.21 -7.45
C ASP A 88 16.71 9.31 -7.93
N GLU A 89 17.57 8.83 -7.02
CA GLU A 89 18.69 7.92 -7.33
C GLU A 89 18.24 6.59 -7.93
N ARG A 90 17.17 5.99 -7.39
CA ARG A 90 16.66 4.69 -7.87
C ARG A 90 15.84 4.80 -9.14
N ASP A 91 15.45 6.00 -9.53
CA ASP A 91 14.54 6.26 -10.65
C ASP A 91 13.28 5.39 -10.61
N ALA A 92 12.75 5.11 -9.41
CA ALA A 92 11.63 4.19 -9.22
C ALA A 92 10.31 4.81 -9.71
N GLU A 93 9.45 3.99 -10.31
CA GLU A 93 8.16 4.38 -10.88
C GLU A 93 7.12 4.66 -9.78
N PHE A 94 7.34 4.12 -8.58
CA PHE A 94 6.48 4.31 -7.43
C PHE A 94 7.31 4.55 -6.17
N ALA A 95 6.67 5.11 -5.16
CA ALA A 95 7.11 5.08 -3.77
C ALA A 95 5.92 4.77 -2.85
N LEU A 96 6.21 4.40 -1.60
CA LEU A 96 5.22 4.10 -0.59
C LEU A 96 5.32 5.09 0.57
N VAL A 97 4.19 5.65 0.98
CA VAL A 97 4.06 6.29 2.30
C VAL A 97 3.41 5.27 3.23
N ASP A 98 4.16 4.82 4.22
CA ASP A 98 3.81 3.75 5.14
C ASP A 98 3.38 4.36 6.48
N ALA A 99 2.08 4.64 6.61
CA ALA A 99 1.48 5.19 7.82
C ALA A 99 0.79 4.12 8.67
N GLU A 100 0.37 4.52 9.87
CA GLU A 100 -0.27 3.64 10.85
C GLU A 100 -1.63 3.13 10.36
N TYR A 101 -2.50 4.05 9.91
CA TYR A 101 -3.84 3.72 9.44
C TYR A 101 -3.95 3.59 7.92
N ALA A 102 -2.98 4.09 7.17
CA ALA A 102 -3.04 4.15 5.71
C ALA A 102 -1.71 3.81 5.05
N VAL A 103 -1.79 3.26 3.84
CA VAL A 103 -0.65 3.03 2.96
C VAL A 103 -0.95 3.71 1.64
N LEU A 104 -0.09 4.63 1.21
CA LEU A 104 -0.25 5.34 -0.06
C LEU A 104 0.80 4.85 -1.06
N LEU A 105 0.35 4.25 -2.16
CA LEU A 105 1.19 3.94 -3.32
C LEU A 105 1.21 5.15 -4.26
N VAL A 106 2.33 5.87 -4.28
CA VAL A 106 2.47 7.14 -5.00
C VAL A 106 3.21 6.91 -6.31
N PRO A 107 2.59 7.14 -7.48
CA PRO A 107 3.29 7.06 -8.76
C PRO A 107 4.27 8.24 -8.89
N LYS A 108 5.37 8.03 -9.61
CA LYS A 108 6.44 9.02 -9.81
C LYS A 108 5.93 10.35 -10.36
N ILE A 109 4.91 10.32 -11.21
CA ILE A 109 4.27 11.53 -11.76
C ILE A 109 3.64 12.42 -10.67
N SER A 110 3.29 11.86 -9.51
CA SER A 110 2.78 12.58 -8.35
C SER A 110 3.87 13.04 -7.37
N LYS A 111 5.15 12.69 -7.61
CA LYS A 111 6.28 13.14 -6.77
C LYS A 111 6.31 14.67 -6.59
N PRO A 112 6.09 15.52 -7.60
CA PRO A 112 6.08 16.97 -7.40
C PRO A 112 4.96 17.45 -6.47
N ALA A 113 3.77 16.83 -6.54
CA ALA A 113 2.66 17.14 -5.63
C ALA A 113 3.00 16.70 -4.19
N LEU A 114 3.63 15.53 -4.02
CA LEU A 114 4.11 15.07 -2.72
C LEU A 114 5.23 15.96 -2.15
N LYS A 115 6.04 16.62 -2.99
CA LYS A 115 7.01 17.64 -2.56
C LYS A 115 6.36 18.98 -2.19
N SER A 116 5.09 19.19 -2.55
CA SER A 116 4.39 20.47 -2.44
C SER A 116 3.05 20.30 -1.70
N LEU A 117 3.13 19.75 -0.48
CA LEU A 117 1.98 19.27 0.30
C LEU A 117 1.08 20.35 0.92
N GLY A 118 1.09 21.59 0.42
CA GLY A 118 0.21 22.66 0.91
C GLY A 118 0.15 22.75 2.45
N ASP A 119 -1.07 22.66 2.99
CA ASP A 119 -1.35 22.74 4.44
C ASP A 119 -0.74 21.60 5.27
N ALA A 120 -0.51 20.43 4.67
CA ALA A 120 0.20 19.34 5.32
C ALA A 120 1.71 19.63 5.50
N LYS A 121 2.25 20.63 4.80
CA LYS A 121 3.65 21.09 4.84
C LYS A 121 4.70 20.07 4.37
N ASN A 122 4.61 18.82 4.81
CA ASN A 122 5.53 17.71 4.52
C ASN A 122 4.80 16.35 4.65
N ILE A 123 5.48 15.25 4.31
CA ILE A 123 4.88 13.91 4.35
C ILE A 123 4.43 13.53 5.77
N ASP A 124 5.13 13.95 6.82
CA ASP A 124 4.70 13.73 8.21
C ASP A 124 3.36 14.42 8.53
N GLY A 125 3.13 15.63 8.03
CA GLY A 125 1.86 16.32 8.20
C GLY A 125 0.73 15.68 7.39
N LEU A 126 1.02 15.11 6.22
CA LEU A 126 0.06 14.31 5.44
C LEU A 126 -0.34 13.05 6.21
N ILE A 127 0.64 12.35 6.77
CA ILE A 127 0.42 11.20 7.64
C ILE A 127 -0.45 11.60 8.84
N ALA A 128 -0.12 12.70 9.51
CA ALA A 128 -0.87 13.19 10.67
C ALA A 128 -2.31 13.63 10.30
N TYR A 129 -2.52 14.12 9.08
CA TYR A 129 -3.86 14.43 8.57
C TYR A 129 -4.72 13.18 8.45
N TYR A 130 -4.23 12.13 7.80
CA TYR A 130 -4.95 10.86 7.71
C TYR A 130 -5.19 10.22 9.08
N ASP A 131 -4.20 10.22 9.96
CA ASP A 131 -4.35 9.72 11.32
C ASP A 131 -5.50 10.41 12.07
N ARG A 132 -5.61 11.74 11.94
CA ARG A 132 -6.71 12.50 12.57
C ARG A 132 -8.07 12.09 12.00
N ILE A 133 -8.17 11.91 10.69
CA ILE A 133 -9.41 11.46 10.04
C ILE A 133 -9.81 10.09 10.59
N PHE A 134 -8.90 9.10 10.57
CA PHE A 134 -9.22 7.75 11.03
C PHE A 134 -9.51 7.70 12.53
N THR A 135 -8.73 8.39 13.35
CA THR A 135 -8.97 8.48 14.80
C THR A 135 -10.32 9.12 15.10
N PHE A 136 -10.70 10.18 14.37
CA PHE A 136 -12.00 10.83 14.53
C PHE A 136 -13.16 9.89 14.19
N TYR A 137 -13.08 9.18 13.05
CA TYR A 137 -14.13 8.23 12.68
C TYR A 137 -14.20 7.04 13.65
N ASN A 138 -13.06 6.51 14.09
CA ASN A 138 -13.04 5.44 15.09
C ASN A 138 -13.73 5.87 16.39
N ALA A 139 -13.46 7.10 16.85
CA ALA A 139 -14.12 7.66 18.02
C ALA A 139 -15.64 7.85 17.81
N LEU A 140 -16.06 8.31 16.63
CA LEU A 140 -17.46 8.49 16.30
C LEU A 140 -18.23 7.16 16.26
N THR A 141 -17.60 6.08 15.80
CA THR A 141 -18.20 4.74 15.75
C THR A 141 -18.00 3.94 17.05
N GLY A 142 -17.32 4.50 18.05
CA GLY A 142 -17.07 3.85 19.33
C GLY A 142 -16.09 2.67 19.27
N VAL A 143 -15.24 2.59 18.25
CA VAL A 143 -14.27 1.48 18.11
C VAL A 143 -12.90 1.87 18.65
N SER A 144 -12.21 0.93 19.31
CA SER A 144 -10.90 1.14 19.91
C SER A 144 -9.99 -0.09 19.79
N PHE A 145 -8.68 0.11 19.74
CA PHE A 145 -7.73 -1.02 19.82
C PHE A 145 -7.69 -1.65 21.21
N GLU A 146 -8.08 -0.89 22.24
CA GLU A 146 -8.16 -1.27 23.65
C GLU A 146 -9.61 -1.45 24.13
N ALA A 147 -10.53 -1.80 23.24
CA ALA A 147 -11.95 -1.97 23.59
C ALA A 147 -12.19 -3.09 24.63
N GLU A 148 -13.14 -2.85 25.54
CA GLU A 148 -13.57 -3.84 26.55
C GLU A 148 -14.40 -4.97 25.93
N HIS A 149 -15.18 -4.68 24.88
CA HIS A 149 -16.00 -5.63 24.15
C HIS A 149 -15.43 -5.93 22.76
N GLU A 150 -15.50 -7.20 22.34
CA GLU A 150 -14.98 -7.61 21.03
C GLU A 150 -15.71 -6.95 19.85
N SER A 151 -16.99 -6.61 20.00
CA SER A 151 -17.78 -5.89 18.99
C SER A 151 -17.23 -4.49 18.67
N ASP A 152 -16.49 -3.92 19.62
CA ASP A 152 -16.03 -2.53 19.58
C ASP A 152 -14.52 -2.49 19.28
N ARG A 153 -13.91 -3.65 19.04
CA ARG A 153 -12.49 -3.76 18.76
C ARG A 153 -12.18 -3.28 17.36
N ASN A 154 -11.27 -2.32 17.27
CA ASN A 154 -10.77 -1.85 16.01
C ASN A 154 -9.85 -2.88 15.34
N ILE A 155 -9.95 -2.99 14.03
CA ILE A 155 -9.10 -3.87 13.22
C ILE A 155 -7.83 -3.12 12.81
N ARG A 156 -6.67 -3.78 12.85
CA ARG A 156 -5.39 -3.19 12.45
C ARG A 156 -5.17 -3.13 10.93
N ASN A 157 -6.24 -3.33 10.15
CA ASN A 157 -6.15 -3.26 8.70
C ASN A 157 -5.90 -1.81 8.29
N ARG A 158 -5.00 -1.63 7.31
CA ARG A 158 -4.64 -0.30 6.81
C ARG A 158 -5.40 -0.01 5.54
N TYR A 159 -5.88 1.22 5.40
CA TYR A 159 -6.49 1.69 4.17
C TYR A 159 -5.41 1.82 3.09
N PHE A 160 -5.53 1.03 2.02
CA PHE A 160 -4.64 1.16 0.87
C PHE A 160 -5.17 2.23 -0.07
N MET A 161 -4.33 3.19 -0.44
CA MET A 161 -4.67 4.33 -1.28
C MET A 161 -3.74 4.37 -2.49
N LYS A 162 -4.30 4.55 -3.69
CA LYS A 162 -3.54 4.65 -4.94
C LYS A 162 -4.24 5.52 -5.98
N ALA A 163 -3.50 5.91 -7.01
CA ALA A 163 -4.11 6.40 -8.25
C ALA A 163 -4.74 5.23 -9.03
N ASP A 164 -5.77 5.52 -9.82
CA ASP A 164 -6.34 4.56 -10.76
C ASP A 164 -6.79 5.25 -12.06
N LYS A 165 -5.91 5.27 -13.06
CA LYS A 165 -6.11 5.91 -14.36
C LYS A 165 -7.43 5.51 -15.03
N HIS A 166 -7.89 4.28 -14.82
CA HIS A 166 -9.15 3.77 -15.37
C HIS A 166 -10.16 3.42 -14.29
N GLY A 167 -10.05 4.05 -13.12
CA GLY A 167 -11.00 3.94 -12.03
C GLY A 167 -12.42 4.40 -12.39
N ALA A 168 -13.36 4.10 -11.50
CA ALA A 168 -14.74 4.54 -11.65
C ALA A 168 -14.96 5.93 -11.01
N GLY A 169 -15.63 6.82 -11.73
CA GLY A 169 -15.99 8.15 -11.22
C GLY A 169 -14.78 9.09 -11.12
N ALA A 170 -14.80 10.04 -10.17
CA ALA A 170 -13.64 10.88 -9.85
C ALA A 170 -12.75 10.25 -8.77
N ALA A 171 -13.36 9.52 -7.83
CA ALA A 171 -12.71 8.68 -6.84
C ALA A 171 -13.69 7.60 -6.38
N TYR A 172 -13.20 6.48 -5.87
CA TYR A 172 -14.01 5.39 -5.36
C TYR A 172 -13.42 4.75 -4.10
N TYR A 173 -14.31 4.18 -3.30
CA TYR A 173 -13.99 3.36 -2.13
C TYR A 173 -14.43 1.93 -2.43
N GLY A 174 -13.49 0.99 -2.43
CA GLY A 174 -13.77 -0.43 -2.61
C GLY A 174 -13.34 -1.25 -1.40
N GLY A 175 -13.78 -2.51 -1.32
CA GLY A 175 -13.40 -3.42 -0.24
C GLY A 175 -11.92 -3.78 -0.17
N ARG A 176 -11.09 -3.29 -1.12
CA ARG A 176 -9.64 -3.56 -1.19
C ARG A 176 -8.80 -2.28 -1.09
N TRP A 177 -9.24 -1.18 -1.70
CA TRP A 177 -8.55 0.11 -1.65
C TRP A 177 -9.51 1.28 -1.91
N THR A 178 -9.07 2.47 -1.52
CA THR A 178 -9.60 3.74 -1.98
C THR A 178 -8.73 4.22 -3.14
N ALA A 179 -9.33 4.65 -4.25
CA ALA A 179 -8.55 5.18 -5.36
C ALA A 179 -9.16 6.44 -5.97
N GLU A 180 -8.28 7.31 -6.46
CA GLU A 180 -8.62 8.51 -7.21
C GLU A 180 -8.48 8.23 -8.71
N THR A 181 -9.51 8.58 -9.48
CA THR A 181 -9.59 8.27 -10.92
C THR A 181 -8.84 9.34 -11.71
N SER A 182 -7.52 9.28 -11.63
CA SER A 182 -6.63 10.05 -12.49
C SER A 182 -5.28 9.36 -12.64
N THR A 183 -4.44 9.89 -13.53
CA THR A 183 -3.05 9.47 -13.68
C THR A 183 -2.13 9.97 -12.55
N ARG A 184 -2.61 10.81 -11.62
CA ARG A 184 -1.80 11.50 -10.60
C ARG A 184 -2.50 11.41 -9.24
N SER A 185 -2.04 10.51 -8.37
CA SER A 185 -2.49 10.26 -6.97
C SER A 185 -3.25 11.39 -6.27
N ALA A 186 -4.41 11.05 -5.67
CA ALA A 186 -4.66 10.74 -4.24
C ALA A 186 -3.91 11.50 -3.11
N VAL A 187 -3.15 12.56 -3.42
CA VAL A 187 -2.45 13.43 -2.45
C VAL A 187 -3.18 14.77 -2.26
N SER A 188 -4.30 14.99 -2.95
CA SER A 188 -5.02 16.27 -3.02
C SER A 188 -6.13 16.43 -1.97
N GLY A 189 -5.99 15.80 -0.80
CA GLY A 189 -6.95 15.86 0.31
C GLY A 189 -6.63 16.93 1.33
#